data_AF-A0A087V062-F1
#
_entry.id   AF-A0A087V062-F1
#
_cell.length_a   1.000
_cell.length_b   1.000
_cell.length_c   1.000
_cell.angle_alpha   90.00
_cell.angle_beta   90.00
_cell.angle_gamma   90.00
#
_symmetry.space_group_name_H-M   'P 1'
#
loop_
_entity.id
_entity.type
_entity.pdbx_description
1 polymer ?
#
loop_
_entity_poly.entity_id
_entity_poly.type
_entity_poly.pdbx_seq_one_letter_code
_entity_poly.pdbx_strand_id
1 'polypeptide(L)'
;MRSIVLASIVTFFAAFFSRSYAVEKTYLVSLRKAEFLKIVDCISKSRDPVLCQKYAVCEKELPPRIFAAHQKCQKEFVGVETLRCLKHAPLFKSPEIPAKIFDCILHTVKKLHPVEKPAMIKFEV
;
A
#
# COMPACT_ATOMS: atom_id res chain seq x y z
N MET A 1 47.90 -47.37 13.40
CA MET A 1 48.05 -46.34 14.45
C MET A 1 47.63 -44.99 13.89
N ARG A 2 46.70 -44.29 14.59
CA ARG A 2 46.34 -42.85 14.49
C ARG A 2 45.70 -42.41 13.16
N SER A 3 44.39 -42.23 13.03
CA SER A 3 43.45 -41.33 13.75
C SER A 3 43.91 -39.87 13.85
N ILE A 4 43.07 -39.00 13.25
CA ILE A 4 42.83 -37.57 13.53
C ILE A 4 43.75 -36.57 12.81
N VAL A 5 43.23 -35.97 11.72
CA VAL A 5 43.10 -34.51 11.51
C VAL A 5 41.84 -34.30 10.63
N LEU A 6 40.64 -34.35 11.19
CA LEU A 6 39.81 -33.16 11.48
C LEU A 6 39.91 -32.10 10.38
N ALA A 7 38.98 -32.12 9.43
CA ALA A 7 37.80 -31.25 9.50
C ALA A 7 38.20 -29.77 9.53
N SER A 8 38.55 -29.22 8.36
CA SER A 8 38.67 -27.78 8.11
C SER A 8 38.70 -27.61 6.59
N ILE A 9 38.07 -26.56 6.07
CA ILE A 9 37.88 -26.28 4.63
C ILE A 9 36.56 -26.88 4.05
N VAL A 10 35.48 -26.88 4.84
CA VAL A 10 34.10 -26.83 4.31
C VAL A 10 33.43 -25.47 4.64
N THR A 11 34.22 -24.50 5.09
CA THR A 11 33.72 -23.23 5.65
C THR A 11 34.34 -22.00 5.01
N PHE A 12 34.39 -21.94 3.68
CA PHE A 12 34.62 -20.70 2.94
C PHE A 12 33.69 -20.72 1.72
N PHE A 13 32.95 -19.64 1.47
CA PHE A 13 31.86 -19.46 0.49
C PHE A 13 30.39 -19.66 0.97
N ALA A 14 30.11 -19.53 2.27
CA ALA A 14 28.75 -19.23 2.76
C ALA A 14 28.62 -17.80 3.28
N ALA A 15 29.49 -16.89 2.83
CA ALA A 15 29.42 -15.48 3.18
C ALA A 15 29.29 -14.65 1.90
N PHE A 16 28.45 -13.62 1.96
CA PHE A 16 28.46 -12.44 1.08
C PHE A 16 27.55 -12.32 -0.15
N PHE A 17 26.42 -13.04 -0.22
CA PHE A 17 25.29 -12.53 -1.03
C PHE A 17 23.94 -12.60 -0.33
N SER A 18 23.91 -12.35 0.98
CA SER A 18 22.73 -11.74 1.60
C SER A 18 22.69 -10.27 1.19
N ARG A 19 22.34 -10.02 -0.08
CA ARG A 19 21.98 -8.69 -0.56
C ARG A 19 20.68 -8.35 0.15
N SER A 20 20.80 -7.82 1.37
CA SER A 20 19.72 -7.13 2.05
C SER A 20 19.33 -5.99 1.12
N TYR A 21 18.38 -6.26 0.23
CA TYR A 21 17.58 -5.22 -0.37
C TYR A 21 16.95 -4.53 0.82
N ALA A 22 17.55 -3.41 1.25
CA ALA A 22 16.83 -2.42 2.01
C ALA A 22 15.63 -2.10 1.14
N VAL A 23 14.49 -2.70 1.45
CA VAL A 23 13.22 -2.36 0.84
C VAL A 23 13.02 -0.91 1.24
N GLU A 24 13.41 -0.01 0.35
CA GLU A 24 13.18 1.41 0.49
C GLU A 24 11.70 1.53 0.78
N LYS A 25 11.41 1.97 2.01
CA LYS A 25 10.07 1.92 2.61
C LYS A 25 9.15 2.86 1.84
N THR A 26 8.61 2.40 0.72
CA THR A 26 7.56 3.05 -0.06
C THR A 26 6.24 2.83 0.68
N TYR A 27 6.09 3.48 1.83
CA TYR A 27 4.83 3.57 2.55
C TYR A 27 4.29 4.98 2.39
N LEU A 28 2.97 5.12 2.48
CA LEU A 28 2.29 6.40 2.65
C LEU A 28 2.49 6.99 4.08
N VAL A 29 3.68 6.75 4.65
CA VAL A 29 4.15 6.89 6.05
C VAL A 29 4.29 5.54 6.77
N SER A 30 3.22 4.92 7.26
CA SER A 30 3.28 3.65 8.01
C SER A 30 2.27 2.60 7.55
N LEU A 31 1.21 3.01 6.83
CA LEU A 31 0.18 2.12 6.33
C LEU A 31 0.74 1.14 5.30
N ARG A 32 0.70 -0.14 5.62
CA ARG A 32 1.12 -1.20 4.69
C ARG A 32 0.03 -1.46 3.67
N LYS A 33 0.44 -1.89 2.46
CA LYS A 33 -0.50 -2.32 1.41
C LYS A 33 -1.53 -3.33 1.91
N ALA A 34 -1.10 -4.32 2.69
CA ALA A 34 -2.00 -5.34 3.23
C ALA A 34 -3.07 -4.75 4.18
N GLU A 35 -2.72 -3.75 4.99
CA GLU A 35 -3.66 -3.08 5.90
C GLU A 35 -4.65 -2.22 5.12
N PHE A 36 -4.15 -1.43 4.15
CA PHE A 36 -4.99 -0.67 3.23
C PHE A 36 -6.02 -1.58 2.52
N LEU A 37 -5.57 -2.69 1.94
CA LEU A 37 -6.44 -3.64 1.26
C LEU A 37 -7.49 -4.24 2.20
N LYS A 38 -7.11 -4.54 3.44
CA LYS A 38 -8.04 -5.05 4.46
C LYS A 38 -9.12 -4.03 4.81
N ILE A 39 -8.77 -2.76 4.96
CA ILE A 39 -9.72 -1.67 5.24
C ILE A 39 -10.71 -1.53 4.08
N VAL A 40 -10.19 -1.46 2.85
CA VAL A 40 -11.01 -1.33 1.64
C VAL A 40 -11.92 -2.54 1.44
N ASP A 41 -11.42 -3.76 1.66
CA ASP A 41 -12.20 -4.99 1.58
C ASP A 41 -13.32 -5.01 2.63
N CYS A 42 -13.04 -4.58 3.86
CA CYS A 42 -14.03 -4.46 4.92
C CYS A 42 -15.17 -3.51 4.53
N ILE A 43 -14.84 -2.31 4.05
CA ILE A 43 -15.82 -1.31 3.60
C ILE A 43 -16.62 -1.84 2.40
N SER A 44 -15.96 -2.52 1.46
CA SER A 44 -16.61 -3.07 0.28
C SER A 44 -17.58 -4.21 0.62
N LYS A 45 -17.22 -5.06 1.60
CA LYS A 45 -18.05 -6.18 2.06
C LYS A 45 -19.21 -5.76 2.94
N SER A 46 -19.05 -4.71 3.75
CA SER A 46 -20.14 -4.20 4.60
C SER A 46 -21.31 -3.66 3.77
N ARG A 47 -21.04 -3.19 2.54
CA ARG A 47 -22.02 -2.57 1.64
C ARG A 47 -22.79 -1.43 2.32
N ASP A 48 -22.16 -0.83 3.32
CA ASP A 48 -22.72 0.24 4.13
C ASP A 48 -22.44 1.59 3.44
N PRO A 49 -23.49 2.30 2.98
CA PRO A 49 -23.32 3.58 2.30
C PRO A 49 -22.71 4.64 3.22
N VAL A 50 -22.94 4.58 4.54
CA VAL A 50 -22.39 5.54 5.51
C VAL A 50 -20.88 5.35 5.66
N LEU A 51 -20.43 4.10 5.83
CA LEU A 51 -19.00 3.79 5.89
C LEU A 51 -18.29 4.17 4.58
N CYS A 52 -18.92 3.88 3.44
CA CYS A 52 -18.39 4.26 2.14
C CYS A 52 -18.28 5.79 1.99
N GLN A 53 -19.30 6.55 2.41
CA GLN A 53 -19.24 8.01 2.35
C GLN A 53 -18.16 8.58 3.28
N LYS A 54 -18.02 8.06 4.51
CA LYS A 54 -16.95 8.48 5.42
C LYS A 54 -15.58 8.23 4.80
N TYR A 55 -15.38 7.06 4.20
CA TYR A 55 -14.15 6.76 3.48
C TYR A 55 -13.90 7.73 2.32
N ALA A 56 -14.91 8.07 1.52
CA ALA A 56 -14.79 9.05 0.44
C ALA A 56 -14.49 10.48 0.94
N VAL A 57 -14.92 10.84 2.15
CA VAL A 57 -14.54 12.10 2.80
C VAL A 57 -13.07 12.06 3.22
N CYS A 58 -12.62 10.98 3.86
CA CYS A 58 -11.21 10.81 4.21
C CYS A 58 -10.29 10.90 2.99
N GLU A 59 -10.68 10.32 1.85
CA GLU A 59 -9.92 10.45 0.60
C GLU A 59 -9.73 11.92 0.18
N LYS A 60 -10.71 12.81 0.41
CA LYS A 60 -10.64 14.24 0.03
C LYS A 60 -9.76 15.08 0.95
N GLU A 61 -9.50 14.60 2.17
CA GLU A 61 -8.65 15.31 3.13
C GLU A 61 -7.16 14.98 2.93
N LEU A 62 -6.83 14.04 2.04
CA LEU A 62 -5.46 13.72 1.68
C LEU A 62 -4.70 14.99 1.23
N PRO A 63 -3.39 15.09 1.51
CA PRO A 63 -2.57 16.20 1.02
C PRO A 63 -2.71 16.40 -0.49
N PRO A 64 -2.76 17.64 -1.01
CA PRO A 64 -3.18 17.92 -2.39
C PRO A 64 -2.45 17.11 -3.46
N ARG A 65 -1.14 16.90 -3.31
CA ARG A 65 -0.34 16.10 -4.27
C ARG A 65 -0.72 14.62 -4.25
N ILE A 66 -0.97 14.08 -3.07
CA ILE A 66 -1.35 12.68 -2.86
C ILE A 66 -2.79 12.47 -3.34
N PHE A 67 -3.68 13.42 -3.04
CA PHE A 67 -5.05 13.43 -3.55
C PHE A 67 -5.09 13.46 -5.08
N ALA A 68 -4.29 14.33 -5.71
CA ALA A 68 -4.20 14.39 -7.17
C ALA A 68 -3.66 13.09 -7.78
N ALA A 69 -2.62 12.49 -7.18
CA ALA A 69 -2.11 11.18 -7.60
C ALA A 69 -3.18 10.09 -7.45
N HIS A 70 -3.89 10.09 -6.32
CA HIS A 70 -4.98 9.18 -6.04
C HIS A 70 -6.12 9.30 -7.06
N GLN A 71 -6.61 10.50 -7.36
CA GLN A 71 -7.62 10.72 -8.41
C GLN A 71 -7.15 10.24 -9.79
N LYS A 72 -5.90 10.54 -10.15
CA LYS A 72 -5.30 10.08 -11.41
C LYS A 72 -5.31 8.55 -11.50
N CYS A 73 -4.78 7.87 -10.48
CA CYS A 73 -4.72 6.41 -10.42
C CYS A 73 -6.12 5.79 -10.42
N GLN A 74 -7.09 6.41 -9.77
CA GLN A 74 -8.46 5.92 -9.78
C GLN A 74 -9.11 6.03 -11.15
N LYS A 75 -8.92 7.15 -11.84
CA LYS A 75 -9.42 7.34 -13.21
C LYS A 75 -8.83 6.30 -14.17
N GLU A 76 -7.57 5.93 -13.97
CA GLU A 76 -6.88 4.92 -14.79
C GLU A 76 -7.49 3.51 -14.64
N PHE A 77 -7.78 3.06 -13.41
CA PHE A 77 -8.25 1.69 -13.17
C PHE A 77 -9.78 1.54 -13.05
N VAL A 78 -10.51 2.63 -12.80
CA VAL A 78 -11.97 2.61 -12.59
C VAL A 78 -12.72 3.32 -13.73
N GLY A 79 -12.06 4.22 -14.46
CA GLY A 79 -12.67 5.05 -15.49
C GLY A 79 -13.27 6.36 -14.96
N VAL A 80 -14.03 7.05 -15.82
CA VAL A 80 -14.63 8.37 -15.54
C VAL A 80 -15.92 8.25 -14.73
N GLU A 81 -16.63 7.12 -14.84
CA GLU A 81 -17.87 6.86 -14.12
C GLU A 81 -17.60 6.34 -12.71
N THR A 82 -17.32 7.24 -11.77
CA THR A 82 -17.23 6.88 -10.35
C THR A 82 -18.59 7.02 -9.68
N LEU A 83 -19.50 6.07 -9.94
CA LEU A 83 -20.59 5.78 -9.00
C LEU A 83 -20.01 4.97 -7.83
N ARG A 84 -19.16 5.62 -7.03
CA ARG A 84 -18.69 5.04 -5.77
C ARG A 84 -19.78 5.17 -4.72
N CYS A 85 -19.85 4.20 -3.82
CA CYS A 85 -20.87 4.17 -2.76
C CYS A 85 -22.30 4.04 -3.27
N LEU A 86 -22.50 3.30 -4.37
CA LEU A 86 -23.84 2.84 -4.74
C LEU A 86 -24.45 2.04 -3.60
N LYS A 87 -25.74 2.30 -3.34
CA LYS A 87 -26.46 1.67 -2.22
C LYS A 87 -26.40 0.14 -2.36
N HIS A 88 -25.91 -0.52 -1.32
CA HIS A 88 -25.75 -1.98 -1.25
C HIS A 88 -24.83 -2.62 -2.29
N ALA A 89 -23.96 -1.84 -2.95
CA ALA A 89 -22.97 -2.34 -3.89
C ALA A 89 -21.57 -2.36 -3.26
N PRO A 90 -20.65 -3.22 -3.75
CA PRO A 90 -19.26 -3.16 -3.36
C PRO A 90 -18.61 -1.84 -3.81
N LEU A 91 -17.57 -1.41 -3.09
CA LEU A 91 -16.85 -0.16 -3.39
C LEU A 91 -16.15 -0.23 -4.76
N PHE A 92 -15.64 -1.41 -5.11
CA PHE A 92 -14.98 -1.68 -6.38
C PHE A 92 -15.56 -2.93 -7.03
N LYS A 93 -15.64 -2.95 -8.38
CA LYS A 93 -16.14 -4.10 -9.15
C LYS A 93 -15.27 -5.35 -9.00
N SER A 94 -13.98 -5.18 -8.74
CA SER A 94 -13.02 -6.27 -8.58
C SER A 94 -12.08 -6.00 -7.39
N PRO A 95 -11.71 -7.04 -6.61
CA PRO A 95 -10.81 -6.91 -5.46
C PRO A 95 -9.37 -6.56 -5.84
N GLU A 96 -8.99 -6.69 -7.11
CA GLU A 96 -7.65 -6.29 -7.58
C GLU A 96 -7.49 -4.78 -7.76
N ILE A 97 -8.59 -4.07 -7.99
CA ILE A 97 -8.57 -2.63 -8.31
C ILE A 97 -7.92 -1.81 -7.19
N PRO A 98 -8.28 -2.00 -5.90
CA PRO A 98 -7.60 -1.31 -4.79
C PRO A 98 -6.08 -1.51 -4.78
N ALA A 99 -5.61 -2.72 -5.09
CA ALA A 99 -4.18 -3.02 -5.10
C ALA A 99 -3.44 -2.25 -6.21
N LYS A 100 -4.03 -2.21 -7.42
CA LYS A 100 -3.50 -1.46 -8.56
C LYS A 100 -3.47 0.05 -8.29
N ILE A 101 -4.52 0.58 -7.68
CA ILE A 101 -4.57 2.00 -7.27
C ILE A 101 -3.45 2.31 -6.28
N PHE A 102 -3.28 1.47 -5.24
CA PHE A 102 -2.24 1.68 -4.23
C PHE A 102 -0.83 1.69 -4.84
N ASP A 103 -0.53 0.72 -5.70
CA ASP A 103 0.77 0.64 -6.38
C ASP A 103 1.02 1.86 -7.28
N CYS A 104 0.00 2.32 -8.00
CA CYS A 104 0.09 3.51 -8.82
C CYS A 104 0.35 4.78 -8.00
N ILE A 105 -0.27 4.92 -6.82
CA ILE A 105 -0.04 6.07 -5.94
C ILE A 105 1.40 6.05 -5.45
N LEU A 106 1.92 4.90 -5.02
CA LEU A 106 3.32 4.77 -4.60
C LEU A 106 4.29 5.13 -5.73
N HIS A 107 4.03 4.65 -6.94
CA HIS A 107 4.86 4.95 -8.11
C HIS A 107 4.80 6.44 -8.50
N THR A 108 3.64 7.08 -8.35
CA THR A 108 3.43 8.49 -8.71
C THR A 108 4.01 9.44 -7.66
N VAL A 109 3.75 9.18 -6.38
CA VAL A 109 4.17 10.05 -5.28
C VAL A 109 5.65 9.84 -4.95
N LYS A 110 6.15 8.60 -5.07
CA LYS A 110 7.50 8.10 -4.75
C LYS A 110 7.93 8.34 -3.30
N LYS A 111 7.96 9.59 -2.87
CA LYS A 111 8.39 10.03 -1.54
C LYS A 111 7.56 11.20 -1.04
N LEU A 112 7.06 11.09 0.17
CA LEU A 112 6.33 12.18 0.83
C LEU A 112 7.25 13.36 1.15
N HIS A 113 6.74 14.57 0.91
CA HIS A 113 7.38 15.79 1.39
C HIS A 113 7.31 15.85 2.91
N PRO A 114 8.28 16.51 3.58
CA PRO A 114 8.28 16.63 5.04
C PRO A 114 6.97 17.19 5.62
N VAL A 115 6.33 18.12 4.90
CA VAL A 115 5.05 18.73 5.29
C VAL A 115 3.84 17.80 5.10
N GLU A 116 3.94 16.81 4.22
CA GLU A 116 2.86 15.86 3.94
C GLU A 116 2.86 14.71 4.94
N LYS A 117 4.02 14.32 5.47
CA LYS A 117 4.17 13.24 6.44
C LYS A 117 3.26 13.41 7.68
N PRO A 118 3.26 14.53 8.42
CA PRO A 118 2.40 14.67 9.59
C PRO A 118 0.91 14.69 9.23
N ALA A 119 0.55 15.19 8.04
CA ALA A 119 -0.82 15.12 7.56
C ALA A 119 -1.22 13.67 7.29
N MET A 120 -0.37 12.89 6.62
CA MET A 120 -0.60 11.47 6.35
C MET A 120 -0.70 10.62 7.63
N ILE A 121 0.09 10.91 8.67
CA ILE A 121 0.00 10.21 9.97
C ILE A 121 -1.40 10.35 10.58
N LYS A 122 -2.05 11.52 10.45
CA LYS A 122 -3.41 11.72 10.96
C LYS A 122 -4.46 10.83 10.30
N PHE A 123 -4.17 10.27 9.12
CA PHE A 123 -5.06 9.33 8.42
C PHE A 123 -4.85 7.87 8.84
N GLU A 124 -3.74 7.58 9.51
CA GLU A 124 -3.35 6.20 9.88
C GLU A 124 -3.77 5.83 11.32
N VAL A 125 -4.24 6.81 12.11
CA VAL A 125 -4.64 6.68 13.53
C VAL A 125 -6.16 6.80 13.67
#